data_AF-A0A8H3IJL8-F1
#
_entry.id   AF-A0A8H3IJL8-F1
#
_cell.length_a   1.000
_cell.length_b   1.000
_cell.length_c   1.000
_cell.angle_alpha   90.00
_cell.angle_beta   90.00
_cell.angle_gamma   90.00
#
_symmetry.space_group_name_H-M   'P 1'
#
loop_
_entity.id
_entity.type
_entity.pdbx_description
1 polymer ?
#
loop_
_entity_poly.entity_id
_entity_poly.type
_entity_poly.pdbx_seq_one_letter_code
_entity_poly.pdbx_strand_id
1 'polypeptide(L)'
;MSYVYLKRYERFQSSSKSPDPLDSYTLALACLSLASKSTESPRRMREILFPAHRLLHQHNGGSADPINQPLVVPSATYDSLRATLVQAELMLLRILSFELRVPLPLDYLPRYLERTMEDVAGASESYDSWGKEEKEEYGVVKDAMNTSFGRACRSKAISACKNYQLANLFPARAVALGCLYVVMEERGLRTAKARKEWVDDIASRKVDNEDFEEVVEVLKRC
;
A
#
# COMPACT_ATOMS: atom_id res chain seq x y z
N MET A 1 2.96 0.39 -2.68
CA MET A 1 3.88 1.29 -3.40
C MET A 1 3.20 2.10 -4.50
N SER A 2 2.65 1.50 -5.55
CA SER A 2 2.07 2.24 -6.70
C SER A 2 1.03 3.30 -6.30
N TYR A 3 0.08 2.98 -5.40
CA TYR A 3 -0.89 3.95 -4.90
C TYR A 3 -0.24 5.13 -4.18
N VAL A 4 0.83 4.89 -3.42
CA VAL A 4 1.53 5.97 -2.69
C VAL A 4 2.22 6.90 -3.67
N TYR A 5 2.83 6.37 -4.74
CA TYR A 5 3.40 7.20 -5.81
C TYR A 5 2.34 8.05 -6.50
N LEU A 6 1.16 7.47 -6.76
CA LEU A 6 0.02 8.20 -7.32
C LEU A 6 -0.41 9.35 -6.39
N LYS A 7 -0.54 9.10 -5.09
CA LYS A 7 -0.95 10.13 -4.12
C LYS A 7 0.11 11.21 -3.90
N ARG A 8 1.40 10.87 -3.99
CA ARG A 8 2.47 11.87 -4.00
C ARG A 8 2.46 12.71 -5.29
N TYR A 9 2.14 12.11 -6.44
CA TYR A 9 1.95 12.84 -7.69
C TYR A 9 0.77 13.82 -7.60
N GLU A 10 -0.39 13.38 -7.10
CA GLU A 10 -1.55 14.25 -6.88
C GLU A 10 -1.24 15.42 -5.94
N ARG A 11 -0.40 15.19 -4.91
CA ARG A 11 0.10 16.26 -4.02
C ARG A 11 0.97 17.26 -4.78
N PHE A 12 1.84 16.79 -5.66
CA PHE A 12 2.64 17.66 -6.52
C PHE A 12 1.76 18.47 -7.48
N GLN A 13 0.79 17.81 -8.12
CA GLN A 13 -0.13 18.44 -9.05
C GLN A 13 -1.02 19.49 -8.38
N SER A 14 -1.54 19.22 -7.18
CA SER A 14 -2.33 20.22 -6.43
C SER A 14 -1.50 21.44 -6.00
N SER A 15 -0.19 21.27 -5.82
CA SER A 15 0.75 22.38 -5.56
C SER A 15 1.13 23.12 -6.84
N SER A 16 1.15 22.43 -7.98
CA SER A 16 1.47 23.00 -9.29
C SER A 16 0.23 23.63 -9.94
N LYS A 17 0.33 24.88 -10.39
CA LYS A 17 -0.73 25.51 -11.20
C LYS A 17 -0.68 25.11 -12.69
N SER A 18 0.24 24.22 -13.08
CA SER A 18 0.43 23.80 -14.47
C SER A 18 -0.62 22.78 -14.90
N PRO A 19 -0.96 22.69 -16.20
CA PRO A 19 -1.77 21.60 -16.73
C PRO A 19 -1.10 20.25 -16.45
N ASP A 20 -1.93 19.20 -16.35
CA ASP A 20 -1.46 17.84 -16.16
C ASP A 20 -0.66 17.38 -17.39
N PRO A 21 0.63 17.06 -17.23
CA PRO A 21 1.45 16.56 -18.32
C PRO A 21 1.17 15.10 -18.68
N LEU A 22 0.49 14.33 -17.82
CA LEU A 22 0.28 12.90 -18.01
C LEU A 22 -1.21 12.54 -17.92
N ASP A 23 -1.68 11.68 -18.83
CA ASP A 23 -3.01 11.10 -18.65
C ASP A 23 -3.02 10.12 -17.45
N SER A 24 -4.20 9.92 -16.86
CA SER A 24 -4.35 9.09 -15.65
C SER A 24 -3.96 7.61 -15.85
N TYR A 25 -4.14 7.05 -17.04
CA TYR A 25 -3.75 5.68 -17.37
C TYR A 25 -2.23 5.54 -17.52
N THR A 26 -1.59 6.45 -18.24
CA THR A 26 -0.14 6.52 -18.40
C THR A 26 0.54 6.72 -17.04
N LEU A 27 -0.01 7.59 -16.20
CA LEU A 27 0.46 7.79 -14.83
C LEU A 27 0.33 6.51 -14.00
N ALA A 28 -0.83 5.83 -14.04
CA ALA A 28 -1.03 4.59 -13.31
C ALA A 28 -0.04 3.49 -13.75
N LEU A 29 0.21 3.36 -15.05
CA LEU A 29 1.18 2.42 -15.60
C LEU A 29 2.61 2.77 -15.19
N ALA A 30 2.97 4.06 -15.19
CA ALA A 30 4.27 4.53 -14.74
C ALA A 30 4.48 4.22 -13.26
N CYS A 31 3.49 4.50 -12.40
CA CYS A 31 3.52 4.16 -10.98
C CYS A 31 3.67 2.65 -10.74
N LEU A 32 2.97 1.82 -11.53
CA LEU A 32 3.04 0.36 -11.43
C LEU A 32 4.41 -0.18 -11.89
N SER A 33 4.91 0.31 -13.02
CA SER A 33 6.23 -0.04 -13.56
C SER A 33 7.32 0.31 -12.55
N LEU A 34 7.32 1.55 -12.06
CA LEU A 34 8.30 2.03 -11.09
C LEU A 34 8.24 1.26 -9.77
N ALA A 35 7.03 1.00 -9.26
CA ALA A 35 6.85 0.20 -8.05
C ALA A 35 7.42 -1.21 -8.22
N SER A 36 7.19 -1.88 -9.36
CA SER A 36 7.74 -3.23 -9.60
C SER A 36 9.26 -3.26 -9.59
N LYS A 37 9.92 -2.20 -10.09
CA LYS A 37 11.38 -2.05 -10.05
C LYS A 37 11.90 -1.79 -8.63
N SER A 38 11.14 -1.05 -7.82
CA SER A 38 11.51 -0.75 -6.43
C SER A 38 11.38 -1.94 -5.47
N THR A 39 10.48 -2.90 -5.74
CA THR A 39 10.16 -4.01 -4.83
C THR A 39 10.93 -5.30 -5.13
N GLU A 40 12.13 -5.18 -5.74
CA GLU A 40 13.00 -6.32 -6.11
C GLU A 40 12.32 -7.37 -7.01
N SER A 41 11.18 -7.03 -7.60
CA SER A 41 10.38 -7.89 -8.48
C SER A 41 10.15 -7.21 -9.84
N PRO A 42 11.21 -6.85 -10.58
CA PRO A 42 11.08 -6.08 -11.80
C PRO A 42 10.30 -6.86 -12.85
N ARG A 43 9.27 -6.22 -13.42
CA ARG A 43 8.47 -6.79 -14.52
C ARG A 43 8.95 -6.24 -15.85
N ARG A 44 8.87 -7.05 -16.90
CA ARG A 44 9.19 -6.59 -18.26
C ARG A 44 8.10 -5.63 -18.71
N MET A 45 8.45 -4.60 -19.48
CA MET A 45 7.47 -3.60 -19.95
C MET A 45 6.27 -4.24 -20.68
N ARG A 46 6.52 -5.29 -21.48
CA ARG A 46 5.48 -6.08 -22.16
C ARG A 46 4.44 -6.69 -21.21
N GLU A 47 4.85 -7.09 -20.00
CA GLU A 47 3.98 -7.71 -18.99
C GLU A 47 3.05 -6.67 -18.34
N ILE A 48 3.38 -5.38 -18.48
CA ILE A 48 2.56 -4.26 -18.01
C ILE A 48 1.69 -3.74 -19.16
N LEU A 49 2.28 -3.55 -20.34
CA LEU A 49 1.61 -2.97 -21.51
C LEU A 49 0.56 -3.89 -22.13
N PHE A 50 0.79 -5.21 -22.23
CA PHE A 50 -0.19 -6.13 -22.81
C PHE A 50 -1.51 -6.18 -22.02
N PRO A 51 -1.50 -6.39 -20.69
CA PRO A 51 -2.74 -6.33 -19.91
C PRO A 51 -3.39 -4.96 -19.95
N ALA A 52 -2.61 -3.87 -19.88
CA ALA A 52 -3.14 -2.52 -19.91
C ALA A 52 -3.84 -2.20 -21.22
N HIS A 53 -3.19 -2.50 -22.36
CA HIS A 53 -3.77 -2.32 -23.69
C HIS A 53 -5.05 -3.14 -23.83
N ARG A 54 -5.05 -4.39 -23.36
CA ARG A 54 -6.23 -5.24 -23.37
C ARG A 54 -7.37 -4.62 -22.56
N LEU A 55 -7.13 -4.19 -21.32
CA LEU A 55 -8.15 -3.62 -20.44
C LEU A 55 -8.77 -2.32 -21.00
N LEU A 56 -7.96 -1.46 -21.62
CA LEU A 56 -8.42 -0.17 -22.13
C LEU A 56 -9.27 -0.29 -23.40
N HIS A 57 -9.01 -1.31 -24.24
CA HIS A 57 -9.68 -1.47 -25.53
C HIS A 57 -10.80 -2.52 -25.50
N GLN A 58 -10.85 -3.39 -24.49
CA GLN A 58 -11.89 -4.43 -24.38
C GLN A 58 -13.33 -3.93 -24.21
N HIS A 59 -13.53 -2.71 -23.70
CA HIS A 59 -14.86 -2.17 -23.38
C HIS A 59 -15.52 -1.43 -24.57
N ASN A 60 -14.74 -1.09 -25.61
CA ASN A 60 -15.26 -0.43 -26.80
C ASN A 60 -15.66 -1.52 -27.80
N GLY A 61 -16.95 -1.83 -27.86
CA GLY A 61 -17.48 -3.08 -28.41
C GLY A 61 -16.99 -3.51 -29.80
N GLY A 62 -16.93 -4.83 -30.02
CA GLY A 62 -16.88 -5.47 -31.33
C GLY A 62 -15.46 -5.79 -31.82
N SER A 63 -15.24 -7.07 -32.15
CA SER A 63 -14.00 -7.63 -32.70
C SER A 63 -13.65 -7.15 -34.13
N ALA A 64 -14.28 -6.10 -34.63
CA ALA A 64 -14.17 -5.62 -36.00
C ALA A 64 -13.42 -4.28 -36.12
N ASP A 65 -13.20 -3.56 -35.02
CA ASP A 65 -12.42 -2.33 -35.05
C ASP A 65 -10.91 -2.63 -35.04
N PRO A 66 -10.10 -2.01 -35.94
CA PRO A 66 -8.64 -2.18 -35.96
C PRO A 66 -7.95 -1.72 -34.67
N ILE A 67 -8.66 -0.97 -33.81
CA ILE A 67 -8.22 -0.51 -32.49
C ILE A 67 -8.28 -1.63 -31.44
N ASN A 68 -9.13 -2.64 -31.64
CA ASN A 68 -9.30 -3.78 -30.71
C ASN A 68 -8.33 -4.94 -30.97
N GLN A 69 -7.35 -4.75 -31.85
CA GLN A 69 -6.36 -5.77 -32.14
C GLN A 69 -5.42 -5.95 -30.92
N PRO A 70 -5.09 -7.20 -30.52
CA PRO A 70 -4.10 -7.44 -29.48
C PRO A 70 -2.76 -6.81 -29.86
N LEU A 71 -2.07 -6.24 -28.88
CA LEU A 71 -0.77 -5.59 -29.09
C LEU A 71 0.26 -6.64 -29.56
N VAL A 72 0.75 -6.50 -30.78
CA VAL A 72 1.74 -7.40 -31.39
C VAL A 72 3.16 -6.86 -31.15
N VAL A 73 4.12 -7.76 -30.97
CA VAL A 73 5.55 -7.41 -30.92
C VAL A 73 6.27 -8.18 -32.04
N PRO A 74 7.06 -7.51 -32.90
CA PRO A 74 7.31 -6.06 -32.96
C PRO A 74 6.16 -5.26 -33.61
N SER A 75 5.87 -4.05 -33.13
CA SER A 75 4.96 -3.10 -33.77
C SER A 75 5.32 -1.66 -33.40
N ALA A 76 5.05 -0.70 -34.31
CA ALA A 76 5.31 0.72 -34.07
C ALA A 76 4.45 1.28 -32.92
N THR A 77 3.25 0.73 -32.72
CA THR A 77 2.37 1.07 -31.60
C THR A 77 2.95 0.61 -30.27
N TYR A 78 3.52 -0.60 -30.21
CA TYR A 78 4.23 -1.06 -29.01
C TYR A 78 5.45 -0.17 -28.70
N ASP A 79 6.26 0.16 -29.70
CA ASP A 79 7.48 0.95 -29.48
C ASP A 79 7.17 2.38 -29.02
N SER A 80 6.12 3.00 -29.57
CA SER A 80 5.66 4.33 -29.11
C SER A 80 5.10 4.28 -27.69
N LEU A 81 4.22 3.33 -27.35
CA LEU A 81 3.71 3.15 -25.99
C LEU A 81 4.84 2.89 -24.97
N ARG A 82 5.81 2.07 -25.37
CA ARG A 82 7.01 1.78 -24.59
C ARG A 82 7.82 3.04 -24.34
N ALA A 83 8.05 3.88 -25.36
CA ALA A 83 8.79 5.12 -25.21
C ALA A 83 8.06 6.12 -24.30
N THR A 84 6.74 6.27 -24.48
CA THR A 84 5.90 7.12 -23.63
C THR A 84 5.96 6.69 -22.16
N LEU A 85 5.87 5.39 -21.89
CA LEU A 85 5.93 4.86 -20.54
C LEU A 85 7.28 5.13 -19.87
N VAL A 86 8.39 4.98 -20.60
CA VAL A 86 9.74 5.31 -20.08
C VAL A 86 9.84 6.80 -19.74
N GLN A 87 9.31 7.66 -20.61
CA GLN A 87 9.33 9.11 -20.38
C GLN A 87 8.48 9.51 -19.17
N ALA A 88 7.27 8.94 -19.04
CA ALA A 88 6.41 9.14 -17.89
C ALA A 88 7.05 8.65 -16.59
N GLU A 89 7.76 7.52 -16.63
CA GLU A 89 8.50 7.00 -15.47
C GLU A 89 9.63 7.94 -15.03
N LEU A 90 10.41 8.48 -15.98
CA LEU A 90 11.46 9.47 -15.69
C LEU A 90 10.87 10.75 -15.09
N MET A 91 9.71 11.18 -15.57
CA MET A 91 9.01 12.34 -15.02
C MET A 91 8.54 12.07 -13.59
N LEU A 92 7.93 10.91 -13.34
CA LEU A 92 7.50 10.49 -12.01
C LEU A 92 8.67 10.40 -11.04
N LEU A 93 9.81 9.86 -11.46
CA LEU A 93 11.04 9.81 -10.66
C LEU A 93 11.51 11.19 -10.20
N ARG A 94 11.46 12.20 -11.09
CA ARG A 94 11.81 13.58 -10.76
C ARG A 94 10.83 14.20 -9.76
N ILE A 95 9.53 13.95 -9.93
CA ILE A 95 8.49 14.44 -9.01
C ILE A 95 8.64 13.82 -7.62
N LEU A 96 8.99 12.53 -7.57
CA LEU A 96 9.26 11.83 -6.31
C LEU A 96 10.65 12.13 -5.74
N SER A 97 11.44 13.00 -6.36
CA SER A 97 12.82 13.32 -5.96
C SER A 97 13.70 12.08 -5.77
N PHE A 98 13.46 11.03 -6.57
CA PHE A 98 14.11 9.72 -6.46
C PHE A 98 13.92 8.99 -5.12
N GLU A 99 12.98 9.44 -4.28
CA GLU A 99 12.62 8.80 -3.02
C GLU A 99 11.65 7.63 -3.27
N LEU A 100 12.22 6.50 -3.69
CA LEU A 100 11.44 5.30 -4.01
C LEU A 100 11.11 4.43 -2.79
N ARG A 101 11.92 4.51 -1.73
CA ARG A 101 11.75 3.72 -0.51
C ARG A 101 10.78 4.43 0.43
N VAL A 102 9.49 4.15 0.24
CA VAL A 102 8.44 4.67 1.10
C VAL A 102 8.00 3.57 2.06
N PRO A 103 8.05 3.80 3.39
CA PRO A 103 7.55 2.83 4.35
C PRO A 103 6.05 2.63 4.14
N LEU A 104 5.62 1.38 4.09
CA LEU A 104 4.21 1.03 3.94
C LEU A 104 3.61 0.64 5.29
N PRO A 105 2.30 0.87 5.50
CA PRO A 105 1.62 0.35 6.69
C PRO A 105 1.72 -1.18 6.81
N LEU A 106 1.80 -1.87 5.66
CA LEU A 106 1.95 -3.33 5.61
C LEU A 106 3.27 -3.84 6.21
N ASP A 107 4.32 -3.00 6.25
CA ASP A 107 5.63 -3.41 6.77
C ASP A 107 5.62 -3.52 8.31
N TYR A 108 4.74 -2.75 8.97
CA TYR A 108 4.61 -2.71 10.43
C TYR A 108 3.51 -3.62 10.96
N LEU A 109 2.58 -4.01 10.10
CA LEU A 109 1.39 -4.76 10.49
C LEU A 109 1.67 -6.12 11.14
N PRO A 110 2.63 -6.96 10.68
CA PRO A 110 2.91 -8.25 11.31
C PRO A 110 3.30 -8.09 12.78
N ARG A 111 4.24 -7.18 13.06
CA ARG A 111 4.71 -6.89 14.42
C ARG A 111 3.60 -6.38 15.34
N TYR A 112 2.71 -5.54 14.83
CA TYR A 112 1.59 -5.03 15.64
C TYR A 112 0.50 -6.08 15.85
N LEU A 113 0.23 -6.91 14.86
CA LEU A 113 -0.71 -8.03 14.97
C LEU A 113 -0.27 -9.02 16.05
N GLU A 114 1.01 -9.40 16.06
CA GLU A 114 1.60 -10.29 17.05
C GLU A 114 1.37 -9.79 18.48
N ARG A 115 1.79 -8.56 18.76
CA ARG A 115 1.64 -7.92 20.08
C ARG A 115 0.18 -7.79 20.50
N THR A 116 -0.71 -7.52 19.54
CA THR A 116 -2.14 -7.36 19.82
C THR A 116 -2.81 -8.71 20.10
N MET A 117 -2.41 -9.76 19.39
CA MET A 117 -2.94 -11.10 19.63
C MET A 117 -2.52 -11.63 21.01
N GLU A 118 -1.31 -11.31 21.48
CA GLU A 118 -0.85 -11.64 22.83
C GLU A 118 -1.66 -10.93 23.91
N ASP A 119 -1.89 -9.62 23.75
CA ASP A 119 -2.69 -8.82 24.70
C ASP A 119 -4.13 -9.35 24.78
N VAL A 120 -4.73 -9.72 23.64
CA VAL A 120 -6.10 -10.26 23.58
C VAL A 120 -6.17 -11.71 24.11
N ALA A 121 -5.13 -12.52 23.91
CA ALA A 121 -5.07 -13.89 24.39
C ALA A 121 -4.73 -14.00 25.89
N GLY A 122 -4.33 -12.90 26.54
CA GLY A 122 -3.94 -12.88 27.95
C GLY A 122 -2.66 -13.68 28.23
N ALA A 123 -1.75 -13.74 27.26
CA ALA A 123 -0.49 -14.45 27.43
C ALA A 123 0.33 -13.80 28.56
N SER A 124 0.75 -14.60 29.55
CA SER A 124 1.45 -14.14 30.75
C SER A 124 2.92 -13.75 30.51
N GLU A 125 3.46 -14.06 29.33
CA GLU A 125 4.85 -13.76 28.95
C GLU A 125 4.87 -12.87 27.72
N SER A 126 5.71 -11.84 27.77
CA SER A 126 5.89 -10.87 26.69
C SER A 126 6.69 -11.49 25.54
N TYR A 127 6.29 -11.31 24.28
CA TYR A 127 7.08 -11.74 23.11
C TYR A 127 8.56 -11.37 23.19
N ASP A 128 8.87 -10.20 23.77
CA ASP A 128 10.23 -9.70 23.86
C ASP A 128 11.11 -10.51 24.84
N SER A 129 10.52 -11.40 25.68
CA SER A 129 11.25 -12.32 26.55
C SER A 129 11.61 -13.67 25.91
N TRP A 130 11.03 -14.02 24.76
CA TRP A 130 11.30 -15.29 24.10
C TRP A 130 12.64 -15.29 23.35
N GLY A 131 13.38 -16.39 23.43
CA GLY A 131 14.63 -16.59 22.70
C GLY A 131 14.42 -16.56 21.19
N LYS A 132 15.44 -16.17 20.42
CA LYS A 132 15.37 -16.13 18.94
C LYS A 132 15.02 -17.50 18.33
N GLU A 133 15.49 -18.58 18.96
CA GLU A 133 15.18 -19.97 18.57
C GLU A 133 13.73 -20.36 18.92
N GLU A 134 13.22 -20.01 20.11
CA GLU A 134 11.84 -20.28 20.52
C GLU A 134 10.82 -19.55 19.63
N LYS A 135 11.15 -18.32 19.20
CA LYS A 135 10.34 -17.55 18.23
C LYS A 135 10.26 -18.22 16.86
N GLU A 136 11.33 -18.91 16.45
CA GLU A 136 11.36 -19.65 15.18
C GLU A 136 10.71 -21.04 15.31
N GLU A 137 10.82 -21.69 16.47
CA GLU A 137 10.36 -23.06 16.76
C GLU A 137 8.84 -23.14 17.00
N TYR A 138 8.26 -22.20 17.77
CA TYR A 138 6.83 -22.29 18.10
C TYR A 138 5.91 -22.01 16.92
N GLY A 139 6.38 -21.39 15.83
CA GLY A 139 5.67 -21.39 14.55
C GLY A 139 4.24 -20.81 14.51
N VAL A 140 3.66 -20.38 15.64
CA VAL A 140 2.29 -19.83 15.74
C VAL A 140 2.17 -18.49 14.98
N VAL A 141 3.32 -17.90 14.63
CA VAL A 141 3.46 -16.48 14.31
C VAL A 141 3.84 -16.18 12.86
N LYS A 142 4.40 -17.14 12.09
CA LYS A 142 4.75 -16.87 10.66
C LYS A 142 3.53 -16.58 9.77
N ASP A 143 2.33 -16.89 10.25
CA ASP A 143 1.07 -16.77 9.51
C ASP A 143 0.00 -15.90 10.19
N ALA A 144 0.36 -15.06 11.17
CA ALA A 144 -0.58 -14.12 11.80
C ALA A 144 -1.30 -13.24 10.74
N MET A 145 -0.57 -12.87 9.69
CA MET A 145 -1.09 -12.15 8.52
C MET A 145 -2.07 -12.98 7.65
N ASN A 146 -1.96 -14.30 7.67
CA ASN A 146 -2.82 -15.22 6.91
C ASN A 146 -4.09 -15.62 7.66
N THR A 147 -4.19 -15.30 8.95
CA THR A 147 -5.43 -15.42 9.72
C THR A 147 -6.54 -14.53 9.13
N SER A 148 -7.80 -14.83 9.44
CA SER A 148 -8.93 -14.00 9.00
C SER A 148 -8.77 -12.55 9.47
N PHE A 149 -8.20 -12.34 10.66
CA PHE A 149 -7.96 -11.04 11.26
C PHE A 149 -6.83 -10.30 10.55
N GLY A 150 -5.68 -10.96 10.33
CA GLY A 150 -4.57 -10.41 9.58
C GLY A 150 -4.94 -10.02 8.15
N ARG A 151 -5.74 -10.84 7.45
CA ARG A 151 -6.26 -10.53 6.11
C ARG A 151 -7.15 -9.28 6.09
N ALA A 152 -8.00 -9.11 7.10
CA ALA A 152 -8.84 -7.92 7.20
C ALA A 152 -8.01 -6.66 7.46
N CYS A 153 -7.03 -6.74 8.37
CA CYS A 153 -6.09 -5.64 8.62
C CYS A 153 -5.31 -5.27 7.36
N ARG A 154 -4.83 -6.27 6.61
CA ARG A 154 -4.15 -6.06 5.31
C ARG A 154 -5.06 -5.39 4.28
N SER A 155 -6.31 -5.83 4.18
CA SER A 155 -7.30 -5.22 3.27
C SER A 155 -7.53 -3.74 3.62
N LYS A 156 -7.73 -3.44 4.91
CA LYS A 156 -7.93 -2.06 5.38
C LYS A 156 -6.68 -1.20 5.14
N ALA A 157 -5.47 -1.73 5.37
CA ALA A 157 -4.20 -1.05 5.07
C ALA A 157 -4.01 -0.76 3.57
N ILE A 158 -4.39 -1.68 2.69
CA ILE A 158 -4.37 -1.45 1.24
C ILE A 158 -5.38 -0.36 0.85
N SER A 159 -6.57 -0.37 1.46
CA SER A 159 -7.57 0.69 1.26
C SER A 159 -7.05 2.05 1.74
N ALA A 160 -6.39 2.09 2.90
CA ALA A 160 -5.77 3.29 3.46
C ALA A 160 -4.74 3.90 2.50
N CYS A 161 -3.94 3.08 1.82
CA CYS A 161 -2.97 3.55 0.83
C CYS A 161 -3.62 4.21 -0.40
N LYS A 162 -4.91 3.97 -0.66
CA LYS A 162 -5.67 4.64 -1.73
C LYS A 162 -6.21 6.00 -1.30
N ASN A 163 -6.28 6.28 0.00
CA ASN A 163 -6.73 7.58 0.50
C ASN A 163 -5.57 8.59 0.49
N TYR A 164 -5.81 9.78 -0.05
CA TYR A 164 -4.83 10.86 -0.14
C TYR A 164 -4.30 11.31 1.23
N GLN A 165 -5.17 11.44 2.24
CA GLN A 165 -4.78 11.91 3.57
C GLN A 165 -3.87 10.90 4.25
N LEU A 166 -4.29 9.63 4.29
CA LEU A 166 -3.56 8.55 4.94
C LEU A 166 -2.21 8.24 4.27
N ALA A 167 -2.10 8.41 2.95
CA ALA A 167 -0.86 8.16 2.24
C ALA A 167 0.19 9.28 2.34
N ASN A 168 -0.23 10.54 2.57
CA ASN A 168 0.65 11.70 2.49
C ASN A 168 0.87 12.45 3.82
N LEU A 169 -0.10 12.43 4.74
CA LEU A 169 -0.08 13.24 5.96
C LEU A 169 0.42 12.48 7.18
N PHE A 170 0.11 11.18 7.27
CA PHE A 170 0.39 10.38 8.46
C PHE A 170 1.56 9.42 8.25
N PRO A 171 2.33 9.12 9.32
CA PRO A 171 3.37 8.11 9.25
C PRO A 171 2.77 6.72 9.08
N ALA A 172 3.42 5.88 8.27
CA ALA A 172 2.95 4.52 7.97
C ALA A 172 2.72 3.64 9.21
N ARG A 173 3.44 3.91 10.31
CA ARG A 173 3.26 3.24 11.61
C ARG A 173 1.91 3.57 12.25
N ALA A 174 1.54 4.86 12.27
CA ALA A 174 0.24 5.30 12.79
C ALA A 174 -0.91 4.71 11.96
N VAL A 175 -0.77 4.75 10.63
CA VAL A 175 -1.75 4.16 9.70
C VAL A 175 -1.93 2.65 9.94
N ALA A 176 -0.83 1.91 10.15
CA ALA A 176 -0.90 0.48 10.43
C ALA A 176 -1.63 0.19 11.75
N LEU A 177 -1.31 0.94 12.80
CA LEU A 177 -1.94 0.79 14.11
C LEU A 177 -3.43 1.17 14.08
N GLY A 178 -3.78 2.25 13.38
CA GLY A 178 -5.18 2.65 13.17
C GLY A 178 -5.97 1.59 12.40
N CYS A 179 -5.39 0.99 11.36
CA CYS A 179 -6.02 -0.12 10.63
C CYS A 179 -6.30 -1.32 11.54
N LEU A 180 -5.34 -1.66 12.41
CA LEU A 180 -5.49 -2.74 13.36
C LEU A 180 -6.62 -2.46 14.35
N TYR A 181 -6.62 -1.27 14.95
CA TYR A 181 -7.62 -0.85 15.92
C TYR A 181 -9.04 -0.82 15.34
N VAL A 182 -9.21 -0.27 14.14
CA VAL A 182 -10.52 -0.23 13.47
C VAL A 182 -11.04 -1.64 13.19
N VAL A 183 -10.18 -2.56 12.74
CA VAL A 183 -10.59 -3.95 12.49
C VAL A 183 -10.90 -4.70 13.79
N MET A 184 -10.23 -4.37 14.89
CA MET A 184 -10.60 -4.89 16.23
C MET A 184 -12.00 -4.43 16.64
N GLU A 185 -12.27 -3.12 16.55
CA GLU A 185 -13.57 -2.55 16.89
C GLU A 185 -14.68 -3.13 16.00
N GLU A 186 -14.46 -3.24 14.69
CA GLU A 186 -15.42 -3.85 13.74
C GLU A 186 -15.75 -5.30 14.08
N ARG A 187 -14.82 -6.03 14.70
CA ARG A 187 -15.00 -7.43 15.14
C ARG A 187 -15.43 -7.58 16.59
N GLY A 188 -15.65 -6.47 17.29
CA GLY A 188 -16.04 -6.48 18.70
C GLY A 188 -14.92 -6.92 19.66
N LEU A 189 -13.67 -6.97 19.22
CA LEU A 189 -12.53 -7.25 20.08
C LEU A 189 -12.22 -5.99 20.90
N ARG A 190 -12.25 -6.13 22.23
CA ARG A 190 -11.92 -5.04 23.16
C ARG A 190 -10.58 -5.32 23.80
N THR A 191 -9.78 -4.27 23.93
CA THR A 191 -8.53 -4.27 24.68
C THR A 191 -8.84 -4.19 26.17
N ALA A 192 -8.06 -4.86 27.00
CA ALA A 192 -8.18 -4.74 28.46
C ALA A 192 -7.70 -3.37 28.96
N LYS A 193 -6.79 -2.74 28.22
CA LYS A 193 -6.15 -1.45 28.54
C LYS A 193 -6.90 -0.26 27.94
N ALA A 194 -6.67 0.92 28.51
CA ALA A 194 -7.14 2.17 27.92
C ALA A 194 -6.50 2.38 26.54
N ARG A 195 -7.22 3.04 25.62
CA ARG A 195 -6.79 3.24 24.22
C ARG A 195 -5.36 3.81 24.10
N LYS A 196 -5.02 4.83 24.91
CA LYS A 196 -3.69 5.47 24.90
C LYS A 196 -2.59 4.55 25.39
N GLU A 197 -2.85 3.80 26.46
CA GLU A 197 -1.90 2.82 27.01
C GLU A 197 -1.65 1.67 26.04
N TRP A 198 -2.70 1.21 25.35
CA TRP A 198 -2.60 0.18 24.32
C TRP A 198 -1.74 0.62 23.14
N VAL A 199 -1.91 1.86 22.66
CA VAL A 199 -1.08 2.45 21.60
C VAL A 199 0.38 2.52 22.03
N ASP A 200 0.66 3.04 23.23
CA ASP A 200 2.01 3.19 23.74
C ASP A 200 2.73 1.85 23.89
N ASP A 201 2.01 0.81 24.32
CA ASP A 201 2.51 -0.55 24.51
C ASP A 201 2.88 -1.20 23.16
N ILE A 202 1.94 -1.21 22.20
CA ILE A 202 2.15 -1.86 20.90
C ILE A 202 3.15 -1.11 20.04
N ALA A 203 3.03 0.22 19.97
CA ALA A 203 3.92 1.06 19.18
C ALA A 203 5.27 1.30 19.86
N SER A 204 5.43 0.91 21.13
CA SER A 204 6.59 1.24 21.96
C SER A 204 6.92 2.73 21.95
N ARG A 205 5.90 3.58 22.09
CA ARG A 205 5.97 5.06 22.07
C ARG A 205 6.58 5.69 20.80
N LYS A 206 6.50 5.00 19.66
CA LYS A 206 6.99 5.51 18.36
C LYS A 206 5.91 6.15 17.49
N VAL A 207 4.69 6.25 18.02
CA VAL A 207 3.52 6.80 17.33
C VAL A 207 2.90 7.81 18.26
N ASP A 208 2.64 9.00 17.74
CA ASP A 208 1.97 10.06 18.49
C ASP A 208 0.47 9.71 18.63
N ASN A 209 -0.07 9.91 19.83
CA ASN A 209 -1.46 9.57 20.12
C ASN A 209 -2.45 10.44 19.32
N GLU A 210 -2.09 11.68 19.01
CA GLU A 210 -2.89 12.60 18.18
C GLU A 210 -3.00 12.06 16.74
N ASP A 211 -1.86 11.73 16.12
CA ASP A 211 -1.81 11.10 14.79
C ASP A 211 -2.66 9.82 14.74
N PHE A 212 -2.60 8.99 15.80
CA PHE A 212 -3.40 7.77 15.87
C PHE A 212 -4.91 8.05 15.91
N GLU A 213 -5.35 9.00 16.74
CA GLU A 213 -6.77 9.35 16.86
C GLU A 213 -7.32 9.88 15.53
N GLU A 214 -6.60 10.79 14.87
CA GLU A 214 -6.99 11.32 13.56
C GLU A 214 -7.04 10.24 12.48
N VAL A 215 -6.05 9.34 12.43
CA VAL A 215 -6.03 8.21 11.51
C VAL A 215 -7.25 7.32 11.70
N VAL A 216 -7.61 7.00 12.95
CA VAL A 216 -8.79 6.17 13.26
C VAL A 216 -10.07 6.86 12.80
N GLU A 217 -10.21 8.17 13.00
CA GLU A 217 -11.37 8.91 12.49
C GLU A 217 -11.47 8.86 10.97
N VAL A 218 -10.37 9.11 10.26
CA VAL A 218 -10.33 9.06 8.80
C VAL A 218 -10.66 7.64 8.30
N LEU A 219 -10.12 6.60 8.95
CA LEU A 219 -10.36 5.21 8.59
C LEU A 219 -11.81 4.74 8.85
N LYS A 220 -12.50 5.32 9.83
CA LYS A 220 -13.93 5.04 10.08
C LYS A 220 -14.85 5.68 9.05
N ARG A 221 -14.41 6.78 8.41
CA ARG A 221 -15.14 7.45 7.33
C ARG A 221 -14.93 6.79 5.96
N CYS A 222 -13.97 5.88 5.84
CA CYS A 222 -13.60 5.16 4.61
C CYS A 222 -14.15 3.74 4.58
#